data_AF-A0A031FT70-F1
#
_entry.id   AF-A0A031FT70-F1
#
_cell.length_a   1.000
_cell.length_b   1.000
_cell.length_c   1.000
_cell.angle_alpha   90.00
_cell.angle_beta   90.00
_cell.angle_gamma   90.00
#
_symmetry.space_group_name_H-M   'P 1'
#
loop_
_entity.id
_entity.type
_entity.pdbx_description
1 polymer ?
#
loop_
_entity_poly.entity_id
_entity_poly.type
_entity_poly.pdbx_seq_one_letter_code
_entity_poly.pdbx_strand_id
1 'polypeptide(L)' 'MSTERQRVERVPGSRRAKLTPAPGTDPTPETTNGPEAGEPPASGPNDDRLRNDVPPHY' A
#
# COMPACT_ATOMS: atom_id res chain seq x y z
N MET A 1 -28.58 -4.45 -4.23
CA MET A 1 -27.40 -5.13 -4.80
C MET A 1 -27.63 -5.32 -6.28
N SER A 2 -26.76 -4.80 -7.15
CA SER A 2 -26.89 -5.01 -8.59
C SER A 2 -26.63 -6.49 -8.92
N THR A 3 -27.50 -7.11 -9.70
CA THR A 3 -27.39 -8.51 -10.15
C THR A 3 -26.63 -8.64 -11.47
N GLU A 4 -26.17 -7.52 -12.03
CA GLU A 4 -25.40 -7.50 -13.28
C GLU A 4 -23.94 -7.92 -13.05
N ARG A 5 -23.39 -8.68 -14.00
CA ARG A 5 -22.02 -9.18 -13.91
C ARG A 5 -21.01 -8.04 -14.06
N GLN A 6 -19.94 -8.08 -13.27
CA GLN A 6 -18.81 -7.15 -13.38
C GLN A 6 -18.13 -7.26 -14.75
N ARG A 7 -17.82 -6.13 -15.36
CA ARG A 7 -17.23 -6.08 -16.71
C ARG A 7 -15.73 -6.35 -16.66
N VAL A 8 -15.25 -7.07 -17.68
CA VAL A 8 -13.83 -7.40 -17.89
C VAL A 8 -13.29 -6.60 -19.08
N GLU A 9 -12.20 -5.87 -18.89
CA GLU A 9 -11.52 -5.06 -19.92
C GLU A 9 -10.18 -5.67 -20.32
N ARG A 10 -9.93 -5.77 -21.63
CA ARG A 10 -8.64 -6.21 -22.16
C ARG A 10 -7.65 -5.05 -22.07
N VAL A 11 -6.47 -5.29 -21.50
CA VAL A 11 -5.41 -4.28 -21.38
C VAL A 11 -4.36 -4.52 -22.47
N PRO A 12 -4.16 -3.57 -23.41
CA PRO A 12 -3.15 -3.70 -24.45
C PRO A 12 -1.76 -3.99 -23.87
N GLY A 13 -1.03 -4.96 -24.45
CA GLY A 13 0.31 -5.35 -24.00
C GLY A 13 0.36 -6.12 -22.68
N SER A 14 -0.76 -6.31 -21.99
CA SER A 14 -0.83 -7.11 -20.76
C SER A 14 -1.38 -8.51 -21.05
N ARG A 15 -0.82 -9.51 -20.36
CA ARG A 15 -1.39 -10.87 -20.34
C ARG A 15 -2.66 -10.95 -19.48
N ARG A 16 -2.85 -10.02 -18.55
CA ARG A 16 -3.97 -10.01 -17.60
C ARG A 16 -5.00 -8.96 -18.03
N ALA A 17 -6.27 -9.36 -17.98
CA ALA A 17 -7.41 -8.44 -18.09
C ALA A 17 -7.62 -7.68 -16.77
N LYS A 18 -8.29 -6.53 -16.86
CA LYS A 18 -8.68 -5.70 -15.71
C LYS A 18 -10.18 -5.85 -15.45
N LEU A 19 -10.57 -5.85 -14.17
CA LEU A 19 -11.98 -5.78 -13.78
C LEU A 19 -12.39 -4.31 -13.58
N THR A 20 -13.59 -3.94 -14.03
CA THR A 20 -14.19 -2.65 -13.67
C THR A 20 -14.54 -2.63 -12.19
N PRO A 21 -14.67 -1.47 -11.52
CA PRO A 21 -15.14 -1.40 -10.15
C PRO A 21 -16.49 -2.14 -9.98
N ALA A 22 -16.69 -2.75 -8.81
CA ALA A 22 -17.98 -3.37 -8.51
C ALA A 22 -19.05 -2.27 -8.36
N PRO A 23 -20.33 -2.54 -8.69
CA PRO A 23 -21.39 -1.56 -8.55
C PRO A 23 -21.50 -1.07 -7.10
N GLY A 24 -21.46 0.26 -6.91
CA GLY A 24 -21.57 0.89 -5.60
C GLY A 24 -20.28 0.87 -4.75
N THR A 25 -19.14 0.49 -5.33
CA THR A 25 -17.83 0.53 -4.66
C THR A 25 -16.95 1.65 -5.19
N ASP A 26 -16.16 2.25 -4.30
CA ASP A 26 -15.08 3.16 -4.67
C ASP A 26 -13.78 2.36 -4.90
N PRO A 27 -13.18 2.40 -6.10
CA PRO A 27 -11.92 1.72 -6.40
C PRO A 27 -10.69 2.55 -6.04
N THR A 28 -10.85 3.79 -5.58
CA THR A 28 -9.71 4.65 -5.24
C THR A 28 -8.94 4.01 -4.08
N PRO A 29 -7.59 4.02 -4.15
CA PRO A 29 -6.80 3.55 -3.02
C PRO A 29 -7.09 4.46 -1.84
N GLU A 30 -7.33 3.87 -0.68
CA GLU A 30 -7.39 4.65 0.55
C GLU A 30 -6.06 5.38 0.72
N THR A 31 -6.12 6.70 0.74
CA THR A 31 -4.96 7.48 1.13
C THR A 31 -4.78 7.25 2.61
N THR A 32 -3.72 6.55 3.00
CA THR A 32 -3.18 6.78 4.33
C THR A 32 -2.80 8.25 4.34
N ASN A 33 -3.58 9.09 5.03
CA ASN A 33 -2.98 10.25 5.67
C ASN A 33 -1.81 9.63 6.41
N GLY A 34 -0.59 9.80 5.87
CA GLY A 34 0.63 9.22 6.44
C GLY A 34 0.56 9.41 7.95
N PRO A 35 1.12 8.51 8.77
CA PRO A 35 1.18 8.79 10.20
C PRO A 35 1.64 10.25 10.30
N GLU A 36 0.81 11.10 10.92
CA GLU A 36 1.32 12.35 11.46
C GLU A 36 2.54 11.86 12.22
N ALA A 37 3.73 12.14 11.69
CA ALA A 37 4.91 11.36 12.03
C ALA A 37 5.10 11.59 13.52
N GLY A 38 4.55 10.67 14.31
CA GLY A 38 4.50 10.82 15.75
C GLY A 38 5.94 10.86 16.19
N GLU A 39 6.20 11.62 17.25
CA GLU A 39 7.54 11.66 17.80
C GLU A 39 8.02 10.20 17.98
N PRO A 40 9.18 9.85 17.40
CA PRO A 40 9.66 8.48 17.47
C PRO A 40 9.69 8.05 18.94
N PRO A 41 9.33 6.79 19.23
CA PRO A 41 9.32 6.33 20.60
C PRO A 41 10.70 6.56 21.23
N ALA A 42 10.71 6.83 22.54
CA ALA A 42 11.95 7.01 23.28
C ALA A 42 12.89 5.81 23.02
N SER A 43 14.17 6.14 22.80
CA SER A 43 15.23 5.17 22.51
C SER A 43 15.26 4.05 23.57
N GLY A 44 15.27 2.80 23.13
CA GLY A 44 15.37 1.64 24.00
C GLY A 44 16.80 1.37 24.50
N PRO A 45 17.02 0.50 25.50
CA PRO A 45 18.36 0.22 26.03
C PRO A 45 19.39 -0.32 25.01
N ASN A 46 18.94 -0.83 23.86
CA ASN A 46 19.81 -1.45 22.84
C ASN A 46 19.95 -0.60 21.56
N ASP A 47 19.30 0.55 21.53
CA ASP A 47 19.08 1.33 20.32
C ASP A 47 20.36 1.95 19.74
N ASP A 48 21.26 2.41 20.61
CA ASP A 48 22.52 3.03 20.20
C ASP A 48 23.46 1.99 19.58
N ARG A 49 23.52 0.80 20.17
CA ARG A 49 24.33 -0.30 19.64
C ARG A 49 23.83 -0.72 18.25
N LEU A 50 22.52 -0.91 18.10
CA LEU A 50 21.93 -1.28 16.81
C LEU A 50 22.19 -0.24 15.72
N ARG A 51 22.11 1.05 16.03
CA ARG A 51 22.39 2.14 15.07
C ARG A 51 23.85 2.14 14.63
N ASN A 52 24.78 1.84 15.53
CA ASN A 52 26.21 1.78 15.23
C ASN A 52 26.61 0.50 14.48
N ASP A 53 25.85 -0.58 14.64
CA ASP A 53 26.12 -1.87 14.00
C ASP A 53 25.52 -1.98 12.58
N VAL A 54 24.81 -0.96 12.07
CA VAL A 54 24.23 -0.97 10.71
C VAL A 54 25.34 -0.91 9.65
N PRO A 55 25.49 -1.93 8.79
CA PRO A 55 26.50 -1.91 7.74
C PRO A 55 26.20 -0.83 6.69
N PRO A 56 27.24 -0.25 6.04
CA PRO A 56 27.04 0.63 4.90
C PRO A 56 26.33 -0.11 3.76
N HIS A 57 25.34 0.52 3.16
CA HIS A 57 24.74 0.04 1.91
C HIS A 57 25.67 0.41 0.74
N TYR A 58 26.13 -0.59 -0.03
CA TYR A 58 26.90 -0.43 -1.27
C TYR A 58 26.08 -0.88 -2.48
#